data_AF-A0A1I6V572-F1
#
_entry.id   AF-A0A1I6V572-F1
#
_cell.length_a   1.000
_cell.length_b   1.000
_cell.length_c   1.000
_cell.angle_alpha   90.00
_cell.angle_beta   90.00
_cell.angle_gamma   90.00
#
_symmetry.space_group_name_H-M   'P 1'
#
loop_
_entity.id
_entity.type
_entity.pdbx_description
1 polymer ?
#
loop_
_entity_poly.entity_id
_entity_poly.type
_entity_poly.pdbx_seq_one_letter_code
_entity_poly.pdbx_strand_id
1 'polypeptide(L)'
;MNILNTEDSFEIDRIRKDYTEVSNWIEHLEFIAKELMTLKDIAQQYLVEHALEYSFDAYLEENRSDISALYNYRFTLEGQKECQDVDCDVFYKEHHESIREKYHETVDKYKRLKNKVIGNL
;
A
#
# COMPACT_ATOMS: atom_id res chain seq x y z
N MET A 1 17.12 -6.12 -36.11
CA MET A 1 16.53 -6.08 -34.76
C MET A 1 15.08 -5.68 -34.94
N ASN A 2 14.12 -6.53 -34.60
CA ASN A 2 12.71 -6.32 -34.91
C ASN A 2 12.05 -5.48 -33.81
N ILE A 3 11.47 -4.34 -34.17
CA ILE A 3 10.87 -3.35 -33.25
C ILE A 3 9.68 -3.94 -32.48
N LEU A 4 8.94 -4.86 -33.09
CA LEU A 4 7.79 -5.54 -32.46
C LEU A 4 8.20 -6.40 -31.25
N ASN A 5 9.37 -7.04 -31.28
CA ASN A 5 9.83 -7.87 -30.16
C ASN A 5 10.31 -7.05 -28.95
N THR A 6 10.61 -5.76 -29.15
CA THR A 6 11.06 -4.88 -28.08
C THR A 6 9.90 -4.28 -27.30
N GLU A 7 8.78 -3.94 -27.95
CA GLU A 7 7.59 -3.37 -27.31
C GLU A 7 6.94 -4.37 -26.34
N ASP A 8 6.71 -5.61 -26.77
CA ASP A 8 6.19 -6.69 -25.90
C ASP A 8 7.07 -6.93 -24.66
N SER A 9 8.40 -6.80 -24.81
CA SER A 9 9.34 -6.97 -23.69
C SER A 9 9.23 -5.85 -22.66
N PHE A 10 9.01 -4.60 -23.10
CA PHE A 10 8.86 -3.46 -22.19
C PHE A 10 7.55 -3.52 -21.40
N GLU A 11 6.46 -4.01 -22.02
CA GLU A 11 5.18 -4.18 -21.35
C GLU A 11 5.23 -5.27 -20.27
N ILE A 12 5.84 -6.41 -20.59
CA ILE A 12 6.05 -7.49 -19.62
C ILE A 12 6.89 -7.00 -18.43
N ASP A 13 7.94 -6.23 -18.68
CA ASP A 13 8.78 -5.67 -17.61
C ASP A 13 8.02 -4.64 -16.75
N ARG A 14 7.17 -3.81 -17.36
CA ARG A 14 6.30 -2.86 -16.64
C ARG A 14 5.34 -3.59 -15.71
N ILE A 15 4.60 -4.59 -16.22
CA ILE A 15 3.66 -5.38 -15.42
C ILE A 15 4.38 -6.09 -14.26
N ARG A 16 5.56 -6.65 -14.52
CA ARG A 16 6.38 -7.31 -13.49
C ARG A 16 6.85 -6.33 -12.41
N LYS A 17 7.21 -5.11 -12.82
CA LYS A 17 7.58 -4.02 -11.89
C LYS A 17 6.38 -3.65 -11.03
N ASP A 18 5.23 -3.40 -11.62
CA ASP A 18 4.01 -2.99 -10.91
C ASP A 18 3.56 -4.09 -9.92
N TYR A 19 3.64 -5.36 -10.32
CA TYR A 19 3.37 -6.49 -9.43
C TYR A 19 4.33 -6.53 -8.23
N THR A 20 5.62 -6.30 -8.48
CA THR A 20 6.65 -6.27 -7.43
C THR A 20 6.42 -5.11 -6.47
N GLU A 21 6.08 -3.94 -7.01
CA GLU A 21 5.78 -2.73 -6.23
C GLU A 21 4.57 -2.95 -5.31
N VAL A 22 3.46 -3.48 -5.84
CA VAL A 22 2.28 -3.80 -5.03
C VAL A 22 2.59 -4.85 -3.96
N SER A 23 3.40 -5.85 -4.28
CA SER A 23 3.80 -6.88 -3.31
C SER A 23 4.62 -6.28 -2.16
N ASN A 24 5.54 -5.36 -2.46
CA ASN A 24 6.31 -4.64 -1.45
C ASN A 24 5.41 -3.76 -0.57
N TRP A 25 4.40 -3.10 -1.15
CA TRP A 25 3.44 -2.30 -0.39
C TRP A 25 2.62 -3.17 0.57
N ILE A 26 2.15 -4.34 0.12
CA ILE A 26 1.43 -5.29 0.97
C ILE A 26 2.31 -5.71 2.16
N GLU A 27 3.53 -6.17 1.90
CA GLU A 27 4.46 -6.60 2.96
C GLU A 27 4.73 -5.48 3.96
N HIS A 28 4.88 -4.24 3.47
CA HIS A 28 5.09 -3.09 4.33
C HIS A 28 3.85 -2.73 5.17
N LEU A 29 2.65 -2.74 4.59
CA LEU A 29 1.42 -2.48 5.36
C LEU A 29 1.13 -3.60 6.37
N GLU A 30 1.48 -4.86 6.06
CA GLU A 30 1.41 -5.97 7.02
C GLU A 30 2.39 -5.77 8.19
N PHE A 31 3.59 -5.26 7.91
CA PHE A 31 4.53 -4.85 8.95
C PHE A 31 3.97 -3.72 9.81
N ILE A 32 3.41 -2.67 9.18
CA ILE A 32 2.77 -1.54 9.88
C ILE A 32 1.64 -2.03 10.79
N ALA A 33 0.81 -2.99 10.36
CA ALA A 33 -0.24 -3.55 11.20
C ALA A 33 0.31 -4.17 12.50
N LYS A 34 1.40 -4.95 12.40
CA LYS A 34 2.06 -5.55 13.57
C LYS A 34 2.63 -4.48 14.48
N GLU A 35 3.24 -3.45 13.90
CA GLU A 35 3.82 -2.35 14.68
C GLU A 35 2.75 -1.49 15.37
N LEU A 36 1.62 -1.24 14.73
CA LEU A 36 0.47 -0.55 15.32
C LEU A 36 -0.07 -1.29 16.55
N MET A 37 -0.13 -2.63 16.51
CA MET A 37 -0.50 -3.44 17.67
C MET A 37 0.52 -3.26 18.82
N THR A 38 1.81 -3.35 18.52
CA THR A 38 2.87 -3.13 19.52
C THR A 38 2.82 -1.72 20.12
N LEU A 39 2.63 -0.69 19.29
CA LEU A 39 2.52 0.70 19.75
C LEU A 39 1.29 0.91 20.63
N LYS A 40 0.18 0.23 20.32
CA LYS A 40 -1.03 0.24 21.15
C LYS A 40 -0.73 -0.35 22.53
N ASP A 41 -0.07 -1.50 22.60
CA ASP A 41 0.27 -2.15 23.87
C ASP A 41 1.20 -1.27 24.73
N ILE A 42 2.23 -0.66 24.11
CA ILE A 42 3.13 0.29 24.78
C ILE A 42 2.34 1.50 25.29
N ALA A 43 1.50 2.10 24.46
CA ALA A 43 0.71 3.26 24.84
C ALA A 43 -0.22 2.94 26.03
N GLN A 44 -0.86 1.77 26.04
CA GLN A 44 -1.72 1.33 27.13
C GLN A 44 -0.96 1.11 28.45
N GLN A 45 0.29 0.65 28.38
CA GLN A 45 1.11 0.38 29.57
C GLN A 45 1.70 1.66 30.18
N TYR A 46 2.12 2.61 29.35
CA TYR A 46 2.96 3.73 29.79
C TYR A 46 2.26 5.10 29.77
N LEU A 47 1.13 5.26 29.06
CA LEU A 47 0.41 6.53 28.96
C LEU A 47 -0.87 6.52 29.82
N VAL A 48 -0.87 7.32 30.89
CA VAL A 48 -1.87 7.26 31.98
C VAL A 48 -3.25 7.86 31.62
N GLU A 49 -3.35 8.81 30.68
CA GLU A 49 -4.64 9.46 30.32
C GLU A 49 -4.85 9.76 28.82
N HIS A 50 -3.79 9.88 28.00
CA HIS A 50 -3.92 10.30 26.60
C HIS A 50 -3.99 9.15 25.57
N ALA A 51 -3.83 7.89 25.98
CA ALA A 51 -3.87 6.74 25.08
C ALA A 51 -5.22 6.61 24.34
N LEU A 52 -6.32 7.04 24.97
CA LEU A 52 -7.69 7.01 24.42
C LEU A 52 -7.93 8.02 23.29
N GLU A 53 -7.08 9.04 23.14
CA GLU A 53 -7.18 9.99 22.02
C GLU A 53 -6.59 9.42 20.72
N TYR A 54 -5.80 8.34 20.80
CA TYR A 54 -5.25 7.64 19.66
C TYR A 54 -6.19 6.52 19.23
N SER A 55 -6.88 6.70 18.09
CA SER A 55 -7.76 5.67 17.53
C SER A 55 -6.95 4.56 16.82
N PHE A 56 -6.04 3.88 17.53
CA PHE A 56 -5.23 2.78 16.98
C PHE A 56 -6.08 1.76 16.23
N ASP A 57 -7.27 1.46 16.73
CA ASP A 57 -8.21 0.55 16.09
C ASP A 57 -8.69 1.07 14.73
N ALA A 58 -8.96 2.38 14.60
CA ALA A 58 -9.33 2.96 13.31
C ALA A 58 -8.17 2.88 12.31
N TYR A 59 -6.93 3.15 12.73
CA TYR A 59 -5.75 3.01 11.86
C TYR A 59 -5.48 1.56 11.47
N LEU A 60 -5.71 0.60 12.38
CA LEU A 60 -5.59 -0.83 12.09
C LEU A 60 -6.65 -1.28 11.08
N GLU A 61 -7.89 -0.86 11.24
CA GLU A 61 -8.97 -1.19 10.30
C GLU A 61 -8.74 -0.54 8.92
N GLU A 62 -8.31 0.73 8.88
CA GLU A 62 -7.94 1.40 7.63
C GLU A 62 -6.79 0.66 6.93
N ASN A 63 -5.70 0.36 7.65
CA ASN A 63 -4.56 -0.36 7.10
C ASN A 63 -4.93 -1.76 6.59
N ARG A 64 -5.81 -2.49 7.30
CA ARG A 64 -6.33 -3.80 6.85
C ARG A 64 -7.18 -3.69 5.60
N SER A 65 -8.04 -2.66 5.53
CA SER A 65 -8.83 -2.38 4.34
C SER A 65 -7.92 -2.10 3.14
N ASP A 66 -6.82 -1.39 3.34
CA ASP A 66 -5.86 -1.08 2.27
C ASP A 66 -5.05 -2.30 1.85
N ILE A 67 -4.63 -3.16 2.78
CA ILE A 67 -4.03 -4.46 2.45
C ILE A 67 -4.97 -5.28 1.57
N SER A 68 -6.26 -5.35 1.93
CA SER A 68 -7.25 -6.08 1.13
C SER A 68 -7.42 -5.47 -0.27
N ALA A 69 -7.46 -4.15 -0.37
CA ALA A 69 -7.52 -3.45 -1.65
C ALA A 69 -6.29 -3.73 -2.52
N LEU A 70 -5.09 -3.74 -1.93
CA LEU A 70 -3.84 -4.07 -2.62
C LEU A 70 -3.80 -5.51 -3.11
N TYR A 71 -4.24 -6.48 -2.30
CA TYR A 71 -4.36 -7.87 -2.73
C TYR A 71 -5.31 -8.00 -3.93
N ASN A 72 -6.48 -7.36 -3.86
CA ASN A 72 -7.45 -7.35 -4.95
C ASN A 72 -6.83 -6.73 -6.22
N TYR A 73 -6.21 -5.56 -6.10
CA TYR A 73 -5.54 -4.90 -7.22
C TYR A 73 -4.44 -5.78 -7.83
N ARG A 74 -3.61 -6.43 -7.00
CA ARG A 74 -2.57 -7.35 -7.46
C ARG A 74 -3.14 -8.47 -8.34
N PHE A 75 -4.32 -9.00 -8.03
CA PHE A 75 -4.99 -9.99 -8.88
C PHE A 75 -5.44 -9.39 -10.23
N THR A 76 -5.82 -8.11 -10.27
CA THR A 76 -6.24 -7.46 -11.52
C THR A 76 -5.09 -7.15 -12.49
N LEU A 77 -3.83 -7.10 -12.00
CA LEU A 77 -2.64 -6.84 -12.83
C LEU A 77 -2.41 -7.90 -13.91
N GLU A 78 -2.93 -9.12 -13.73
CA GLU A 78 -2.84 -10.15 -14.77
C GLU A 78 -3.61 -9.74 -16.04
N GLY A 79 -4.73 -9.02 -15.88
CA GLY A 79 -5.55 -8.51 -17.00
C GLY A 79 -4.86 -7.42 -17.81
N GLN A 80 -3.82 -6.76 -17.28
CA GLN A 80 -3.04 -5.77 -18.03
C GLN A 80 -2.31 -6.39 -19.23
N LYS A 81 -2.02 -7.70 -19.18
CA LYS A 81 -1.40 -8.44 -20.30
C LYS A 81 -2.32 -8.57 -21.51
N GLU A 82 -3.61 -8.34 -21.33
CA GLU A 82 -4.63 -8.47 -22.38
C GLU A 82 -4.99 -7.13 -23.02
N CYS A 83 -4.37 -6.02 -22.61
CA CYS A 83 -4.60 -4.71 -23.21
C CYS A 83 -4.20 -4.72 -24.69
N GLN A 84 -5.09 -4.22 -25.56
CA GLN A 84 -4.89 -4.16 -27.02
C GLN A 84 -4.92 -2.73 -27.56
N ASP A 85 -5.21 -1.76 -26.70
CA ASP A 85 -5.31 -0.35 -27.06
C ASP A 85 -4.72 0.57 -25.98
N VAL A 86 -4.48 1.81 -26.38
CA VAL A 86 -3.88 2.85 -25.53
C VAL A 86 -4.81 3.20 -24.36
N ASP A 87 -6.12 3.09 -24.54
CA ASP A 87 -7.09 3.44 -23.50
C ASP A 87 -6.99 2.46 -22.31
N CYS A 88 -6.80 1.16 -22.59
CA CYS A 88 -6.55 0.13 -21.60
C CYS A 88 -5.23 0.37 -20.85
N ASP A 89 -4.15 0.70 -21.56
CA ASP A 89 -2.86 1.03 -20.95
C ASP A 89 -2.96 2.25 -20.01
N VAL A 90 -3.66 3.30 -20.45
CA VAL A 90 -3.89 4.51 -19.65
C VAL A 90 -4.70 4.17 -18.41
N PHE A 91 -5.77 3.39 -18.54
CA PHE A 91 -6.59 2.95 -17.40
C PHE A 91 -5.75 2.23 -16.34
N TYR A 92 -4.96 1.23 -16.72
CA TYR A 92 -4.13 0.49 -15.75
C TYR A 92 -3.07 1.37 -15.10
N LYS A 93 -2.49 2.29 -15.87
CA LYS A 93 -1.52 3.26 -15.35
C LYS A 93 -2.16 4.20 -14.32
N GLU A 94 -3.28 4.83 -14.65
CA GLU A 94 -3.98 5.73 -13.73
C GLU A 94 -4.46 4.99 -12.48
N HIS A 95 -4.95 3.76 -12.64
CA HIS A 95 -5.34 2.93 -11.51
C HIS A 95 -4.15 2.60 -10.61
N HIS A 96 -3.00 2.25 -11.18
CA HIS A 96 -1.76 2.01 -10.43
C HIS A 96 -1.33 3.23 -9.61
N GLU A 97 -1.34 4.42 -10.22
CA GLU A 97 -0.97 5.66 -9.53
C GLU A 97 -1.95 5.99 -8.40
N SER A 98 -3.26 5.79 -8.61
CA SER A 98 -4.25 5.99 -7.54
C SER A 98 -4.03 5.04 -6.35
N ILE A 99 -3.69 3.78 -6.61
CA ILE A 99 -3.35 2.82 -5.57
C ILE A 99 -2.05 3.22 -4.85
N ARG A 100 -1.04 3.72 -5.59
CA ARG A 100 0.22 4.24 -5.03
C ARG A 100 -0.03 5.41 -4.08
N GLU A 101 -0.83 6.38 -4.50
CA GLU A 101 -1.20 7.55 -3.70
C GLU A 101 -1.86 7.12 -2.39
N LYS A 102 -2.84 6.22 -2.46
CA LYS A 102 -3.53 5.71 -1.27
C LYS A 102 -2.58 5.01 -0.31
N TYR A 103 -1.67 4.17 -0.82
CA TYR A 103 -0.63 3.55 0.00
C TYR A 103 0.24 4.58 0.72
N HIS A 104 0.68 5.64 0.04
CA HIS A 104 1.49 6.69 0.64
C HIS A 104 0.74 7.47 1.72
N GLU A 105 -0.54 7.79 1.48
CA GLU A 105 -1.39 8.43 2.49
C GLU A 105 -1.48 7.61 3.77
N THR A 106 -1.69 6.29 3.66
CA THR A 106 -1.77 5.38 4.80
C THR A 106 -0.44 5.28 5.55
N VAL A 107 0.67 5.19 4.84
CA VAL A 107 2.01 5.21 5.45
C VAL A 107 2.27 6.52 6.20
N ASP A 108 1.89 7.66 5.64
CA ASP A 108 2.12 8.96 6.27
C ASP A 108 1.23 9.19 7.50
N LYS A 109 -0.02 8.73 7.44
CA LYS A 109 -0.93 8.67 8.60
C LYS A 109 -0.31 7.84 9.73
N TYR A 110 0.17 6.65 9.43
CA TYR A 110 0.86 5.80 10.40
C TYR A 110 2.11 6.48 10.99
N LYS A 111 2.98 7.09 10.17
CA LYS A 111 4.18 7.79 10.65
C LYS A 111 3.84 8.92 11.61
N ARG A 112 2.79 9.70 11.32
CA ARG A 112 2.32 10.78 12.20
C ARG A 112 1.85 10.22 13.55
N LEU A 113 1.07 9.14 13.53
CA LEU A 113 0.65 8.46 14.75
C LEU A 113 1.84 7.97 15.57
N LYS A 114 2.77 7.23 14.93
CA LYS A 114 3.98 6.71 15.59
C LYS A 114 4.79 7.82 16.24
N ASN A 115 5.03 8.92 15.53
CA ASN A 115 5.77 10.06 16.07
C ASN A 115 5.03 10.73 17.23
N LYS A 116 3.70 10.85 17.16
CA LYS A 116 2.89 11.39 18.27
C LYS A 116 2.99 10.47 19.50
N VAL A 117 2.90 9.15 19.34
CA VAL A 117 3.04 8.18 20.43
C VAL A 117 4.43 8.24 21.06
N ILE A 118 5.48 8.11 20.25
CA ILE A 118 6.88 8.12 20.73
C ILE A 118 7.23 9.45 21.40
N GLY A 119 6.75 10.58 20.88
CA GLY A 119 6.99 11.88 21.50
C GLY A 119 6.29 12.11 22.85
N ASN A 120 5.35 11.24 23.22
CA ASN A 120 4.66 11.27 24.51
C ASN A 120 5.13 10.16 25.48
N LEU A 121 6.02 9.27 25.04
CA LEU A 121 6.73 8.32 25.92
C LEU A 121 7.87 9.03 26.65
#